data_AF-A0A1F8QRR8-F1
#
_entry.id   AF-A0A1F8QRR8-F1
#
_cell.length_a   1.000
_cell.length_b   1.000
_cell.length_c   1.000
_cell.angle_alpha   90.00
_cell.angle_beta   90.00
_cell.angle_gamma   90.00
#
_symmetry.space_group_name_H-M   'P 1'
#
loop_
_entity.id
_entity.type
_entity.pdbx_description
1 polymer ?
#
loop_
_entity_poly.entity_id
_entity_poly.type
_entity_poly.pdbx_seq_one_letter_code
_entity_poly.pdbx_strand_id
1 'polypeptide(L)'
;MTPPPTPTPALPAAPGGLSATRVCKTLLGPPPHLEMTNAVLSWNDKADNEAGYNIYRDGSLIATLDPDSESFTDADPPGLDHTYWVEAFNEAGSSNQKKIDVACP
;
A
#
# COMPACT_ATOMS: atom_id res chain seq x y z
N MET A 1 -33.98 6.50 29.11
CA MET A 1 -33.65 5.35 28.24
C MET A 1 -32.21 5.55 27.80
N THR A 2 -31.31 4.61 28.09
CA THR A 2 -29.94 4.67 27.56
C THR A 2 -29.98 4.31 26.07
N PRO A 3 -29.22 4.98 25.19
CA PRO A 3 -29.12 4.57 23.80
C PRO A 3 -28.65 3.10 23.75
N PRO A 4 -29.16 2.28 22.81
CA PRO A 4 -28.65 0.94 22.62
C PRO A 4 -27.14 1.02 22.34
N PRO A 5 -26.32 0.08 22.85
CA PRO A 5 -24.90 0.07 22.52
C PRO A 5 -24.76 0.00 21.00
N THR A 6 -24.08 1.00 20.41
CA THR A 6 -23.66 0.91 19.01
C THR A 6 -22.79 -0.35 18.89
N PRO A 7 -23.04 -1.25 17.92
CA PRO A 7 -22.17 -2.39 17.72
C PRO A 7 -20.74 -1.88 17.53
N THR A 8 -19.79 -2.43 18.30
CA THR A 8 -18.37 -2.12 18.11
C THR A 8 -18.00 -2.45 16.67
N PRO A 9 -17.41 -1.51 15.90
CA PRO A 9 -17.04 -1.79 14.52
C PRO A 9 -16.05 -2.96 14.46
N ALA A 10 -16.24 -3.85 13.48
CA ALA A 10 -15.28 -4.91 13.19
C ALA A 10 -14.05 -4.33 12.47
N LEU A 11 -12.91 -5.03 12.56
CA LEU A 11 -11.75 -4.70 11.74
C LEU A 11 -12.06 -4.90 10.25
N PRO A 12 -11.49 -4.09 9.35
CA PRO A 12 -11.65 -4.28 7.92
C PRO A 12 -11.08 -5.60 7.42
N ALA A 13 -11.63 -6.10 6.32
CA ALA A 13 -11.02 -7.19 5.59
C ALA A 13 -9.70 -6.73 4.95
N ALA A 14 -8.71 -7.63 4.91
CA ALA A 14 -7.44 -7.32 4.26
C ALA A 14 -7.62 -7.25 2.73
N PRO A 15 -6.87 -6.36 2.03
CA PRO A 15 -6.89 -6.31 0.58
C PRO A 15 -6.52 -7.66 -0.04
N GLY A 16 -7.10 -7.95 -1.21
CA GLY A 16 -6.82 -9.14 -2.00
C GLY A 16 -5.84 -8.87 -3.13
N GLY A 17 -5.20 -9.93 -3.66
CA GLY A 17 -4.56 -9.87 -4.98
C GLY A 17 -3.45 -8.81 -5.14
N LEU A 18 -2.76 -8.41 -4.07
CA LEU A 18 -1.71 -7.40 -4.14
C LEU A 18 -0.68 -7.78 -5.20
N SER A 19 -0.47 -6.88 -6.14
CA SER A 19 0.45 -6.99 -7.26
C SER A 19 1.15 -5.65 -7.48
N ALA A 20 2.28 -5.69 -8.17
CA ALA A 20 3.05 -4.50 -8.46
C ALA A 20 3.66 -4.54 -9.86
N THR A 21 3.69 -3.38 -10.52
CA THR A 21 4.52 -3.14 -11.69
C THR A 21 5.58 -2.09 -11.34
N ARG A 22 6.69 -2.09 -12.08
CA ARG A 22 7.82 -1.22 -11.80
C ARG A 22 8.46 -0.73 -13.09
N VAL A 23 8.99 0.48 -13.04
CA VAL A 23 9.83 1.05 -14.10
C VAL A 23 11.21 1.30 -13.51
N CYS A 24 12.20 0.60 -14.07
CA CYS A 24 13.60 0.79 -13.75
C CYS A 24 14.28 1.47 -14.94
N LYS A 25 15.12 2.45 -14.66
CA LYS A 25 15.83 3.19 -15.68
C LYS A 25 17.31 3.27 -15.34
N THR A 26 18.16 2.90 -16.30
CA THR A 26 19.58 3.20 -16.19
C THR A 26 19.78 4.69 -16.44
N LEU A 27 20.25 5.40 -15.41
CA LEU A 27 20.64 6.79 -15.52
C LEU A 27 22.11 6.86 -15.95
N LEU A 28 22.34 7.52 -17.08
CA LEU A 28 23.66 7.71 -17.67
C LEU A 28 24.41 8.81 -16.90
N GLY A 29 24.94 8.47 -15.73
CA GLY A 29 25.92 9.26 -15.00
C GLY A 29 27.33 8.67 -15.09
N PRO A 30 28.36 9.33 -14.55
CA PRO A 30 29.66 8.72 -14.29
C PRO A 30 29.81 8.37 -12.79
N PRO A 31 29.57 7.12 -12.34
CA PRO A 31 29.21 5.93 -13.12
C PRO A 31 27.70 5.80 -13.41
N PRO A 32 27.32 5.00 -14.43
CA PRO A 32 25.91 4.72 -14.69
C PRO A 32 25.36 3.89 -13.53
N HIS A 33 24.13 4.21 -13.14
CA HIS A 33 23.44 3.51 -12.07
C HIS A 33 22.00 3.24 -12.49
N LEU A 34 21.45 2.13 -12.00
CA LEU A 34 20.04 1.81 -12.16
C LEU A 34 19.27 2.56 -11.07
N GLU A 35 18.09 3.06 -11.40
CA GLU A 35 17.15 3.62 -10.41
C GLU A 35 15.75 3.10 -10.71
N MET A 36 14.95 2.92 -9.66
CA MET A 36 13.52 2.69 -9.81
C MET A 36 12.81 4.04 -9.90
N THR A 37 12.22 4.36 -11.05
CA THR A 37 11.54 5.65 -11.26
C THR A 37 10.05 5.56 -10.93
N ASN A 38 9.50 4.35 -10.84
CA ASN A 38 8.09 4.17 -10.57
C ASN A 38 7.76 2.77 -10.03
N ALA A 39 6.91 2.72 -8.99
CA ALA A 39 6.18 1.53 -8.56
C ALA A 39 4.67 1.79 -8.70
N VAL A 40 3.93 0.87 -9.30
CA VAL A 40 2.46 0.89 -9.25
C VAL A 40 2.01 -0.34 -8.50
N LEU A 41 1.38 -0.13 -7.34
CA LEU A 41 0.72 -1.16 -6.56
C LEU A 41 -0.74 -1.23 -6.98
N SER A 42 -1.26 -2.45 -7.08
CA SER A 42 -2.68 -2.72 -7.34
C SER A 42 -3.16 -3.85 -6.45
N TRP A 43 -4.37 -3.72 -5.91
CA TRP A 43 -5.01 -4.72 -5.07
C TRP A 43 -6.52 -4.75 -5.33
N ASN A 44 -7.19 -5.76 -4.80
CA ASN A 44 -8.64 -5.84 -4.78
C ASN A 44 -9.14 -5.33 -3.45
N ASP A 45 -10.11 -4.42 -3.49
CA ASP A 45 -10.88 -4.09 -2.31
C ASP A 45 -11.70 -5.32 -1.87
N LYS A 46 -11.64 -5.60 -0.58
CA LYS A 46 -12.36 -6.68 0.10
C LYS A 46 -13.09 -6.21 1.35
N ALA A 47 -12.84 -4.98 1.79
CA ALA A 47 -13.48 -4.40 2.93
C ALA A 47 -14.77 -3.68 2.48
N ASP A 48 -15.73 -3.58 3.38
CA ASP A 48 -16.99 -2.87 3.19
C ASP A 48 -17.22 -1.82 4.30
N ASN A 49 -16.19 -1.63 5.13
CA ASN A 49 -16.25 -0.90 6.38
C ASN A 49 -14.91 -0.22 6.72
N GLU A 50 -14.03 -0.07 5.73
CA GLU A 50 -12.79 0.69 5.84
C GLU A 50 -13.06 2.20 5.75
N ALA A 51 -12.23 2.96 6.44
CA ALA A 51 -12.11 4.40 6.28
C ALA A 51 -11.02 4.77 5.27
N GLY A 52 -10.22 3.80 4.82
CA GLY A 52 -9.14 4.00 3.86
C GLY A 52 -8.09 2.90 3.86
N TYR A 53 -6.99 3.16 3.15
CA TYR A 53 -5.86 2.25 2.99
C TYR A 53 -4.55 2.90 3.41
N ASN A 54 -3.73 2.18 4.18
CA ASN A 54 -2.36 2.60 4.50
C ASN A 54 -1.36 1.85 3.62
N ILE A 55 -0.46 2.61 3.00
CA ILE A 55 0.61 2.10 2.13
C ILE A 55 1.95 2.31 2.81
N TYR A 56 2.71 1.24 2.96
CA TYR A 56 4.03 1.27 3.55
C TYR A 56 5.09 0.85 2.54
N ARG A 57 6.26 1.47 2.62
CA ARG A 57 7.48 1.07 1.93
C ARG A 57 8.59 0.91 2.95
N ASP A 58 9.25 -0.23 2.94
CA ASP A 58 10.34 -0.59 3.86
C ASP A 58 9.98 -0.36 5.35
N GLY A 59 8.73 -0.68 5.70
CA GLY A 59 8.18 -0.51 7.04
C GLY A 59 7.74 0.91 7.41
N SER A 60 7.95 1.89 6.53
CA SER A 60 7.53 3.29 6.75
C SER A 60 6.23 3.59 6.01
N LEU A 61 5.28 4.27 6.67
CA LEU A 61 4.04 4.74 6.04
C LEU A 61 4.38 5.84 5.03
N ILE A 62 4.02 5.64 3.76
CA ILE A 62 4.29 6.60 2.67
C ILE A 62 3.01 7.24 2.13
N ALA A 63 1.85 6.60 2.32
CA ALA A 63 0.57 7.17 1.93
C ALA A 63 -0.58 6.61 2.76
N THR A 64 -1.62 7.44 2.91
CA THR A 64 -2.96 7.04 3.36
C THR A 64 -3.92 7.45 2.26
N LEU A 65 -4.74 6.50 1.80
CA LEU A 65 -5.69 6.68 0.71
C LEU A 65 -7.12 6.64 1.22
N ASP A 66 -8.02 7.23 0.44
CA ASP A 66 -9.47 7.18 0.65
C ASP A 66 -10.00 5.73 0.58
N PRO A 67 -11.20 5.45 1.13
CA PRO A 67 -11.87 4.16 0.99
C PRO A 67 -12.11 3.80 -0.49
N ASP A 68 -12.41 2.53 -0.78
CA ASP A 68 -12.58 2.01 -2.14
C ASP A 68 -11.33 2.15 -3.06
N SER A 69 -10.18 2.58 -2.53
CA SER A 69 -8.94 2.67 -3.31
C SER A 69 -8.40 1.29 -3.65
N GLU A 70 -8.05 1.07 -4.92
CA GLU A 70 -7.51 -0.21 -5.42
C GLU A 70 -6.11 -0.09 -6.03
N SER A 71 -5.50 1.11 -6.01
CA SER A 71 -4.17 1.32 -6.55
C SER A 71 -3.42 2.48 -5.89
N PHE A 72 -2.09 2.40 -5.94
CA PHE A 72 -1.18 3.45 -5.50
C PHE A 72 0.03 3.53 -6.43
N THR A 73 0.48 4.73 -6.74
CA THR A 73 1.70 4.96 -7.51
C THR A 73 2.75 5.61 -6.61
N ASP A 74 3.85 4.91 -6.38
CA ASP A 74 5.06 5.44 -5.77
C ASP A 74 5.95 6.03 -6.88
N ALA A 75 6.01 7.36 -6.95
CA ALA A 75 6.80 8.06 -7.95
C ALA A 75 8.21 8.34 -7.42
N ASP A 76 9.22 7.97 -8.22
CA ASP A 76 10.65 8.10 -7.90
C ASP A 76 11.03 7.54 -6.51
N PRO A 77 10.69 6.27 -6.21
CA PRO A 77 11.10 5.64 -4.97
C PRO A 77 12.64 5.57 -4.89
N PRO A 78 13.24 5.81 -3.70
CA PRO A 78 14.69 5.88 -3.56
C PRO A 78 15.31 4.50 -3.54
N GLY A 79 16.22 4.21 -4.47
CA GLY A 79 16.90 2.92 -4.53
C GLY A 79 16.22 1.95 -5.48
N LEU A 80 16.51 0.66 -5.30
CA LEU A 80 16.23 -0.37 -6.30
C LEU A 80 15.30 -1.47 -5.82
N ASP A 81 15.30 -1.69 -4.50
CA ASP A 81 14.63 -2.80 -3.87
C ASP A 81 13.77 -2.27 -2.74
N HIS A 82 12.49 -2.61 -2.81
CA HIS A 82 11.50 -2.17 -1.84
C HIS A 82 10.57 -3.32 -1.50
N THR A 83 10.26 -3.45 -0.23
CA THR A 83 9.08 -4.21 0.18
C THR A 83 7.94 -3.21 0.41
N TYR A 84 6.80 -3.48 -0.21
CA TYR A 84 5.59 -2.70 0.01
C TYR A 84 4.60 -3.48 0.85
N TRP A 85 3.85 -2.76 1.69
CA TRP A 85 2.69 -3.30 2.40
C TRP A 85 1.45 -2.45 2.18
N VAL A 86 0.30 -3.12 2.15
CA VAL A 86 -1.03 -2.49 2.06
C VAL A 86 -1.94 -3.11 3.11
N GLU A 87 -2.64 -2.27 3.86
CA GLU A 87 -3.71 -2.66 4.79
C GLU A 87 -4.91 -1.71 4.64
N ALA A 88 -6.11 -2.21 4.89
CA ALA A 88 -7.30 -1.40 5.10
C ALA A 88 -7.39 -1.01 6.58
N PHE A 89 -7.91 0.16 6.91
CA PHE A 89 -8.10 0.59 8.31
C PHE A 89 -9.44 1.26 8.53
N ASN A 90 -9.94 1.25 9.77
CA ASN A 90 -11.09 2.03 10.23
C ASN A 90 -10.90 2.42 11.72
N GLU A 91 -11.93 2.96 12.35
CA GLU A 91 -11.88 3.36 13.77
C GLU A 91 -11.61 2.19 14.75
N ALA A 92 -11.89 0.95 14.36
CA ALA A 92 -11.57 -0.24 15.16
C ALA A 92 -10.11 -0.70 15.01
N GLY A 93 -9.41 -0.26 13.96
CA GLY A 93 -8.00 -0.57 13.70
C GLY A 93 -7.74 -0.99 12.25
N SER A 94 -6.59 -1.64 12.03
CA SER A 94 -6.13 -2.10 10.71
C SER A 94 -6.39 -3.58 10.47
N SER A 95 -6.59 -3.94 9.21
CA SER A 95 -6.61 -5.32 8.73
C SER A 95 -5.21 -5.96 8.80
N ASN A 96 -5.12 -7.27 8.51
CA ASN A 96 -3.82 -7.87 8.20
C ASN A 96 -3.18 -7.19 6.98
N GLN A 97 -1.87 -6.98 7.02
CA GLN A 97 -1.12 -6.43 5.90
C GLN A 97 -0.93 -7.47 4.78
N LYS A 98 -1.04 -7.02 3.53
CA LYS A 98 -0.50 -7.72 2.36
C LYS A 98 0.83 -7.10 1.99
N LYS A 99 1.77 -7.93 1.55
CA LYS A 99 3.11 -7.47 1.15
C LYS A 99 3.52 -7.97 -0.22
N ILE A 100 4.39 -7.22 -0.88
CA ILE A 100 5.05 -7.62 -2.12
C ILE A 100 6.46 -7.01 -2.17
N ASP A 101 7.43 -7.84 -2.56
CA ASP A 101 8.81 -7.41 -2.79
C ASP A 101 8.98 -6.98 -4.26
N VAL A 102 9.53 -5.79 -4.48
CA VAL A 102 9.68 -5.16 -5.78
C VAL A 102 11.13 -4.73 -5.93
N ALA A 103 11.82 -5.33 -6.90
CA ALA A 103 13.25 -5.15 -7.13
C ALA A 103 13.54 -4.88 -8.60
N CYS A 104 14.44 -3.94 -8.89
CA CYS A 104 15.00 -3.80 -10.22
C CYS A 104 16.00 -4.94 -10.53
N PRO A 105 16.05 -5.42 -11.78
CA PRO A 105 16.96 -6.51 -12.19
C PRO A 105 18.42 -6.09 -12.25
#